data_AF-A0A1M5D9G1-F1
#
_entry.id   AF-A0A1M5D9G1-F1
#
_cell.length_a   1.000
_cell.length_b   1.000
_cell.length_c   1.000
_cell.angle_alpha   90.00
_cell.angle_beta   90.00
_cell.angle_gamma   90.00
#
_symmetry.space_group_name_H-M   'P 1'
#
loop_
_entity.id
_entity.type
_entity.pdbx_description
1 polymer ?
#
loop_
_entity_poly.entity_id
_entity_poly.type
_entity_poly.pdbx_seq_one_letter_code
_entity_poly.pdbx_strand_id
1 'polypeptide(L)' 'MNDGVLWISRMLNDHRNLWSDKLEENTIYYLENLVKKYIFINREKIRITKQLKQEVLVILEFLIEKASVIGYMLRENIL' A
#
# COMPACT_ATOMS: atom_id res chain seq x y z
N MET A 1 9.34 -4.16 -10.66
CA MET A 1 8.95 -3.66 -9.32
C MET A 1 7.62 -2.94 -9.32
N ASN A 2 7.28 -2.12 -10.33
CA ASN A 2 5.94 -1.52 -10.45
C ASN A 2 4.83 -2.59 -10.54
N ASP A 3 5.14 -3.73 -11.15
CA ASP A 3 4.21 -4.85 -11.33
C ASP A 3 3.78 -5.47 -10.00
N GLY A 4 4.65 -5.43 -8.99
CA GLY A 4 4.36 -5.97 -7.65
C GLY A 4 3.33 -5.14 -6.89
N VAL A 5 3.48 -3.81 -6.89
CA VAL A 5 2.50 -2.90 -6.26
C VAL A 5 1.15 -2.97 -6.99
N LEU A 6 1.17 -3.02 -8.32
CA LEU A 6 -0.04 -3.21 -9.11
C LEU A 6 -0.74 -4.53 -8.78
N TRP A 7 0.03 -5.62 -8.67
CA TRP A 7 -0.51 -6.93 -8.32
C TRP A 7 -1.10 -6.96 -6.91
N ILE A 8 -0.42 -6.38 -5.91
CA ILE A 8 -0.92 -6.29 -4.54
C ILE A 8 -2.21 -5.46 -4.49
N SER A 9 -2.23 -4.28 -5.10
CA SER A 9 -3.40 -3.41 -5.14
C SER A 9 -4.60 -4.12 -5.78
N ARG A 10 -4.41 -4.80 -6.91
CA ARG A 10 -5.45 -5.62 -7.55
C ARG A 10 -5.92 -6.76 -6.64
N MET A 11 -4.99 -7.51 -6.04
CA MET A 11 -5.33 -8.59 -5.11
C MET A 11 -6.21 -8.09 -3.96
N LEU A 12 -5.88 -6.94 -3.38
CA LEU A 12 -6.66 -6.32 -2.30
C LEU A 12 -8.05 -5.86 -2.76
N ASN A 13 -8.17 -5.36 -3.99
CA ASN A 13 -9.46 -4.97 -4.56
C ASN A 13 -10.34 -6.18 -4.89
N ASP A 14 -9.75 -7.24 -5.44
CA ASP A 14 -10.46 -8.44 -5.90
C ASP A 14 -10.85 -9.35 -4.71
N HIS A 15 -10.10 -9.32 -3.60
CA HIS A 15 -10.31 -10.17 -2.43
C HIS A 15 -10.68 -9.33 -1.20
N ARG A 16 -11.89 -8.75 -1.24
CA ARG A 16 -12.38 -7.82 -0.20
C ARG A 16 -12.42 -8.43 1.21
N ASN A 17 -12.51 -9.75 1.33
CA ASN A 17 -12.42 -10.44 2.63
C ASN A 17 -11.11 -10.14 3.37
N LEU A 18 -9.99 -9.92 2.66
CA LEU A 18 -8.70 -9.60 3.27
C LEU A 18 -8.75 -8.34 4.15
N TRP A 19 -9.67 -7.40 3.86
CA TRP A 19 -9.85 -6.16 4.62
C TRP A 19 -10.43 -6.40 6.01
N SER A 20 -11.30 -7.40 6.18
CA SER A 20 -11.86 -7.79 7.47
C SER A 20 -11.10 -8.92 8.16
N ASP A 21 -10.46 -9.79 7.39
CA ASP A 21 -9.86 -11.01 7.93
C ASP A 21 -8.70 -10.72 8.88
N LYS A 22 -8.55 -11.56 9.91
CA LYS A 22 -7.37 -11.54 10.76
C LYS A 22 -6.21 -12.15 9.96
N LEU A 23 -5.23 -11.32 9.63
CA LEU A 23 -4.02 -11.74 8.95
C LEU A 23 -2.92 -12.01 9.96
N GLU A 24 -1.88 -12.73 9.52
CA GLU A 24 -0.69 -12.88 10.34
C GLU A 24 -0.01 -11.53 10.55
N GLU A 25 0.48 -11.29 11.76
CA GLU A 25 1.09 -10.02 12.16
C GLU A 25 2.26 -9.63 11.24
N ASN A 26 3.06 -10.62 10.85
CA ASN A 26 4.18 -10.43 9.93
C ASN A 26 3.74 -9.97 8.53
N THR A 27 2.52 -10.28 8.09
CA THR A 27 2.01 -9.82 6.79
C THR A 27 1.94 -8.31 6.73
N ILE A 28 1.42 -7.67 7.78
CA ILE A 28 1.32 -6.21 7.86
C ILE A 28 2.72 -5.60 7.89
N TYR A 29 3.61 -6.12 8.74
CA TYR A 29 4.99 -5.67 8.86
C TYR A 29 5.75 -5.73 7.51
N TYR A 30 5.63 -6.82 6.76
CA TYR A 30 6.31 -6.93 5.46
C TYR A 30 5.71 -6.01 4.41
N LEU A 31 4.38 -5.83 4.41
CA LEU A 31 3.71 -4.93 3.48
C LEU A 31 4.09 -3.46 3.74
N GLU A 32 4.18 -3.05 5.00
CA GLU A 32 4.68 -1.73 5.39
C GLU A 32 6.08 -1.46 4.85
N ASN A 33 7.01 -2.41 5.07
CA ASN A 33 8.39 -2.26 4.60
C ASN A 33 8.48 -2.23 3.08
N LEU A 34 7.70 -3.06 2.40
CA LEU A 34 7.63 -3.08 0.94
C LEU A 34 7.12 -1.74 0.40
N VAL A 35 5.98 -1.26 0.87
CA VAL A 35 5.37 -0.02 0.34
C VAL A 35 6.21 1.20 0.70
N LYS A 36 6.78 1.26 1.90
CA LYS A 36 7.72 2.32 2.32
C LYS A 36 8.92 2.41 1.38
N LYS A 37 9.57 1.28 1.09
CA LYS A 37 10.70 1.22 0.16
C LYS A 37 10.28 1.61 -1.26
N TYR A 38 9.11 1.14 -1.70
CA TYR A 38 8.59 1.46 -3.02
C TYR A 38 8.33 2.97 -3.19
N ILE A 39 7.66 3.60 -2.23
CA ILE A 39 7.38 5.04 -2.21
C ILE A 39 8.68 5.83 -2.24
N PHE A 40 9.65 5.46 -1.41
CA PHE A 40 10.94 6.14 -1.35
C PHE A 40 11.67 6.13 -2.71
N ILE A 41 11.74 4.96 -3.36
CA ILE A 41 12.43 4.80 -4.65
C ILE A 41 11.67 5.49 -5.79
N ASN A 42 10.33 5.50 -5.76
CA ASN A 42 9.50 5.92 -6.89
C ASN A 42 8.76 7.25 -6.65
N ARG A 43 9.20 8.06 -5.68
CA ARG A 43 8.49 9.27 -5.20
C ARG A 43 8.06 10.20 -6.34
N GLU A 44 8.98 10.57 -7.23
CA GLU A 44 8.67 11.44 -8.37
C GLU A 44 7.68 10.79 -9.35
N LYS A 45 7.85 9.48 -9.61
CA LYS A 45 6.97 8.74 -10.50
C LYS A 45 5.55 8.64 -9.94
N ILE A 46 5.41 8.40 -8.64
CA ILE A 46 4.11 8.37 -7.95
C ILE A 46 3.45 9.75 -8.03
N ARG A 47 4.21 10.83 -7.86
CA ARG A 47 3.70 12.21 -7.93
C ARG A 47 3.10 12.54 -9.30
N ILE A 48 3.75 12.14 -10.39
CA ILE A 48 3.33 12.49 -11.76
C ILE A 48 2.37 11.45 -12.39
N THR A 49 2.39 10.20 -11.94
CA THR A 49 1.61 9.11 -12.55
C THR A 49 0.36 8.84 -11.73
N LYS A 50 -0.79 9.37 -12.18
CA LYS A 50 -2.09 9.24 -11.47
C LYS A 50 -2.43 7.78 -11.12
N GLN A 51 -2.30 6.86 -12.08
CA GLN A 51 -2.57 5.44 -11.84
C GLN A 51 -1.69 4.89 -10.72
N LEU A 52 -0.39 5.18 -10.76
CA LEU A 52 0.53 4.68 -9.74
C LEU A 52 0.23 5.24 -8.34
N LYS A 53 -0.15 6.53 -8.25
CA LYS A 53 -0.64 7.11 -7.00
C LYS A 53 -1.87 6.36 -6.49
N GLN A 54 -2.82 6.02 -7.36
CA GLN A 54 -4.01 5.26 -6.98
C GLN A 54 -3.68 3.86 -6.47
N GLU A 55 -2.82 3.10 -7.17
CA GLU A 55 -2.43 1.75 -6.72
C GLU A 55 -1.72 1.78 -5.35
N VAL A 56 -0.87 2.78 -5.11
CA VAL A 56 -0.22 2.96 -3.80
C VAL A 56 -1.24 3.32 -2.72
N LEU A 57 -2.21 4.19 -3.02
CA LEU A 57 -3.24 4.58 -2.06
C LEU A 57 -4.10 3.40 -1.61
N VAL A 58 -4.45 2.46 -2.50
CA VAL A 58 -5.18 1.24 -2.13
C VAL A 58 -4.44 0.45 -1.06
N ILE A 59 -3.12 0.28 -1.22
CA ILE A 59 -2.29 -0.44 -0.25
C ILE A 59 -2.22 0.32 1.09
N LEU A 60 -2.09 1.64 1.05
CA LEU A 60 -2.02 2.45 2.26
C LEU A 60 -3.35 2.50 3.01
N GLU A 61 -4.48 2.56 2.30
CA GLU A 61 -5.82 2.45 2.88
C GLU A 61 -6.00 1.09 3.56
N PHE A 62 -5.59 0.01 2.91
CA PHE A 62 -5.60 -1.32 3.53
C PHE A 62 -4.77 -1.37 4.82
N LEU A 63 -3.57 -0.77 4.83
CA LEU A 63 -2.74 -0.71 6.04
C LEU A 63 -3.43 0.10 7.16
N ILE A 64 -4.08 1.22 6.83
CA ILE A 64 -4.84 2.02 7.80
C ILE A 64 -5.99 1.23 8.40
N GLU A 65 -6.74 0.48 7.58
CA GLU A 65 -7.81 -0.41 8.05
C GLU A 65 -7.28 -1.53 8.98
N LYS A 66 -6.02 -1.91 8.82
CA LYS A 66 -5.30 -2.82 9.74
C LYS A 66 -4.61 -2.10 10.90
N ALA A 67 -5.01 -0.85 11.19
CA ALA A 67 -4.48 0.00 12.26
C ALA A 67 -2.97 0.30 12.16
N SER A 68 -2.39 0.27 10.96
CA SER A 68 -0.99 0.62 10.73
C SER A 68 -0.77 2.13 10.81
N VAL A 69 -0.05 2.57 11.85
CA VAL A 69 0.41 3.96 11.99
C VAL A 69 1.40 4.32 10.87
N ILE A 70 2.21 3.37 10.41
CA ILE A 70 3.16 3.59 9.31
C ILE A 70 2.41 3.86 8.01
N GLY A 71 1.36 3.08 7.71
CA GLY A 71 0.49 3.28 6.55
C GLY A 71 -0.14 4.67 6.54
N TYR A 72 -0.65 5.12 7.69
CA TYR A 72 -1.20 6.47 7.85
C TYR A 72 -0.15 7.56 7.54
N MET A 73 1.03 7.51 8.18
CA MET A 73 2.08 8.50 7.96
C MET A 73 2.57 8.57 6.51
N LEU A 74 2.65 7.42 5.84
CA LEU A 74 3.03 7.35 4.43
C LEU A 74 1.97 7.97 3.51
N ARG A 75 0.68 7.77 3.81
CA ARG A 75 -0.42 8.38 3.04
C ARG A 75 -0.35 9.89 3.08
N GLU A 76 -0.16 10.47 4.27
CA GLU A 76 -0.05 11.92 4.44
C GLU A 76 1.20 12.51 3.77
N ASN A 77 2.25 11.71 3.52
CA ASN A 77 3.43 12.17 2.78
C ASN A 77 3.22 12.28 1.27
N ILE A 78 2.26 11.54 0.72
CA ILE A 78 2.05 11.38 -0.74
C ILE A 78 0.82 12.16 -1.23
N LEU A 79 -0.13 12.45 -0.33
CA LEU A 79 -1.29 13.30 -0.62
C LEU A 79 -0.83 14.71 -1.01
#